data_AF-A0A0J9VPZ9-F1
#
_entry.id   AF-A0A0J9VPZ9-F1
#
_cell.length_a   1.000
_cell.length_b   1.000
_cell.length_c   1.000
_cell.angle_alpha   90.00
_cell.angle_beta   90.00
_cell.angle_gamma   90.00
#
_symmetry.space_group_name_H-M   'P 1'
#
loop_
_entity.id
_entity.type
_entity.pdbx_description
1 polymer ?
#
loop_
_entity_poly.entity_id
_entity_poly.type
_entity_poly.pdbx_seq_one_letter_code
_entity_poly.pdbx_strand_id
1 'polypeptide(L)'
;MLGGPGSGKGTQCKLIQDKFDFVHISAGDCLREYLIKCEKGEVDTKHQAVVEDCINNGKIVPVQITLELMKIKMENEIEKRKKQEKEEEAKTGEATNPQEQAEKKSFSFDVFDDTIKLKNDNLDHYHEKLRYQNGIHENKEVVEILKKNKFEQKAKYKFIIDGFPRNYDNFDGWMSVIGNYAYVHLCLFLYCDEDTMIKRCMNRGLMCGRVDDNMDTLRKRFETHKNGCMPIINIFLNENKCIFINANKNIEEVWNDIQYVFTNM
;
A
#
# COMPACT_ATOMS: atom_id res chain seq x y z
N MET A 1 2.37 -0.19 0.80
CA MET A 1 3.00 0.96 0.13
C MET A 1 2.25 2.22 0.51
N LEU A 2 2.90 3.10 1.28
CA LEU A 2 2.36 4.40 1.69
C LEU A 2 3.16 5.55 1.08
N GLY A 3 2.58 6.75 1.09
CA GLY A 3 3.18 7.96 0.51
C GLY A 3 2.11 8.89 -0.09
N GLY A 4 2.46 10.17 -0.25
CA GLY A 4 1.53 11.20 -0.72
C GLY A 4 1.03 11.00 -2.16
N PRO A 5 -0.01 11.73 -2.60
CA PRO A 5 -0.44 11.70 -3.99
C PRO A 5 0.73 12.13 -4.90
N GLY A 6 0.97 11.42 -6.00
CA GLY A 6 2.09 11.77 -6.92
C GLY A 6 3.47 11.25 -6.49
N SER A 7 3.61 10.56 -5.35
CA SER A 7 4.89 10.00 -4.90
C SER A 7 5.42 8.81 -5.73
N GLY A 8 4.67 8.32 -6.72
CA GLY A 8 5.10 7.22 -7.60
C GLY A 8 4.73 5.80 -7.14
N LYS A 9 3.88 5.64 -6.11
CA LYS A 9 3.46 4.32 -5.58
C LYS A 9 2.98 3.35 -6.67
N GLY A 10 2.01 3.75 -7.50
CA GLY A 10 1.43 2.87 -8.52
C GLY A 10 2.48 2.36 -9.52
N THR A 11 3.39 3.24 -9.96
CA THR A 11 4.50 2.87 -10.84
C THR A 11 5.39 1.82 -10.19
N GLN A 12 5.81 2.05 -8.95
CA GLN A 12 6.69 1.12 -8.24
C GLN A 12 5.97 -0.19 -7.88
N CYS A 13 4.69 -0.17 -7.50
CA CYS A 13 3.90 -1.37 -7.25
C CYS A 13 3.76 -2.25 -8.48
N LYS A 14 3.63 -1.64 -9.67
CA LYS A 14 3.60 -2.39 -10.93
C LYS A 14 4.93 -3.09 -11.20
N LEU A 15 6.05 -2.40 -11.00
CA LEU A 15 7.38 -3.01 -11.09
C LEU A 15 7.57 -4.14 -10.07
N ILE A 16 7.07 -3.97 -8.84
CA ILE A 16 7.06 -5.03 -7.82
C ILE A 16 6.30 -6.25 -8.34
N GLN A 17 5.08 -6.08 -8.84
CA GLN A 17 4.26 -7.19 -9.36
C GLN A 17 4.91 -7.87 -10.58
N ASP A 18 5.58 -7.13 -11.45
CA ASP A 18 6.18 -7.69 -12.66
C ASP A 18 7.50 -8.43 -12.36
N LYS A 19 8.26 -7.98 -11.35
CA LYS A 19 9.54 -8.59 -10.98
C LYS A 19 9.44 -9.66 -9.91
N PHE A 20 8.54 -9.47 -8.95
CA PHE A 20 8.33 -10.33 -7.80
C PHE A 20 6.93 -10.92 -7.87
N ASP A 21 6.76 -12.16 -7.41
CA ASP A 21 5.46 -12.84 -7.38
C ASP A 21 4.51 -12.23 -6.33
N PHE A 22 4.03 -11.01 -6.62
CA PHE A 22 3.12 -10.24 -5.78
C PHE A 22 1.94 -9.77 -6.63
N VAL A 23 0.76 -9.71 -6.01
CA VAL A 23 -0.45 -9.13 -6.59
C VAL A 23 -0.60 -7.69 -6.11
N HIS A 24 -0.68 -6.73 -7.03
CA HIS A 24 -0.96 -5.33 -6.70
C HIS A 24 -2.45 -5.09 -6.46
N ILE A 25 -2.76 -4.59 -5.26
CA ILE A 25 -4.11 -4.17 -4.88
C ILE A 25 -4.05 -2.69 -4.51
N SER A 26 -4.60 -1.84 -5.36
CA SER A 26 -4.69 -0.40 -5.14
C SER A 26 -6.11 -0.03 -4.74
N ALA A 27 -6.28 0.52 -3.53
CA ALA A 27 -7.59 0.94 -3.04
C ALA A 27 -8.23 1.97 -3.98
N GLY A 28 -7.43 2.89 -4.51
CA GLY A 28 -7.91 3.88 -5.47
C GLY A 28 -8.36 3.26 -6.78
N ASP A 29 -7.67 2.21 -7.27
CA ASP A 29 -8.06 1.52 -8.50
C ASP A 29 -9.29 0.65 -8.28
N CYS A 30 -9.42 -0.02 -7.13
CA CYS A 30 -10.65 -0.73 -6.77
C CYS A 30 -11.88 0.18 -6.80
N LEU A 31 -11.77 1.39 -6.25
CA LEU A 31 -12.86 2.37 -6.26
C LEU A 31 -13.21 2.87 -7.67
N ARG A 32 -12.19 3.14 -8.52
CA ARG A 32 -12.42 3.56 -9.92
C ARG A 32 -12.98 2.43 -10.78
N GLU A 33 -12.45 1.21 -10.62
CA GLU A 33 -12.96 0.01 -11.30
C GLU A 33 -14.42 -0.24 -10.91
N TYR A 34 -14.78 -0.05 -9.65
CA TYR A 34 -16.17 -0.14 -9.18
C TYR A 34 -17.08 0.86 -9.90
N LEU A 35 -16.71 2.14 -9.99
CA LEU A 35 -17.51 3.15 -10.72
C LEU A 35 -17.70 2.78 -12.20
N ILE A 36 -16.63 2.34 -12.88
CA ILE A 36 -16.71 1.88 -14.28
C ILE A 36 -17.68 0.70 -14.42
N LYS A 37 -17.69 -0.24 -13.47
CA LYS A 37 -18.61 -1.38 -13.48
C LYS A 37 -20.05 -0.97 -13.19
N CYS A 38 -20.28 0.04 -12.34
CA CYS A 38 -21.60 0.61 -12.13
C CYS A 38 -22.17 1.21 -13.42
N GLU A 39 -21.38 1.99 -14.16
CA GLU A 39 -21.78 2.57 -15.45
C GLU A 39 -22.18 1.50 -16.49
N LYS A 40 -21.53 0.34 -16.44
CA LYS A 40 -21.82 -0.81 -17.30
C LYS A 40 -22.97 -1.70 -16.80
N GLY A 41 -23.49 -1.45 -15.60
CA GLY A 41 -24.50 -2.31 -14.97
C GLY A 41 -23.99 -3.71 -14.57
N GLU A 42 -22.67 -3.86 -14.35
CA GLU A 42 -22.04 -5.14 -14.03
C GLU A 42 -22.04 -5.47 -12.53
N VAL A 43 -22.29 -4.47 -11.67
CA VAL A 43 -22.28 -4.59 -10.21
C VAL A 43 -23.42 -3.79 -9.57
N ASP A 44 -23.77 -4.12 -8.33
CA ASP A 44 -24.68 -3.33 -7.50
C ASP A 44 -24.15 -1.89 -7.34
N THR A 45 -25.04 -0.91 -7.50
CA THR A 45 -24.73 0.52 -7.47
C THR A 45 -24.95 1.18 -6.10
N LYS A 46 -25.26 0.41 -5.04
CA LYS A 46 -25.53 0.91 -3.66
C LYS A 46 -24.51 1.93 -3.12
N HIS A 47 -23.25 1.83 -3.53
CA HIS A 47 -22.17 2.70 -3.07
C HIS A 47 -21.74 3.75 -4.12
N GLN A 48 -22.33 3.76 -5.32
CA GLN A 48 -21.88 4.57 -6.46
C GLN A 48 -21.80 6.05 -6.10
N ALA A 49 -22.90 6.64 -5.62
CA ALA A 49 -22.94 8.08 -5.30
C ALA A 49 -21.92 8.49 -4.22
N VAL A 50 -21.73 7.66 -3.19
CA VAL A 50 -20.78 7.95 -2.09
C VAL A 50 -19.33 7.85 -2.60
N VAL A 51 -19.02 6.83 -3.39
CA VAL A 51 -17.67 6.64 -3.95
C VAL A 51 -17.33 7.76 -4.93
N GLU A 52 -18.27 8.14 -5.80
CA GLU A 52 -18.12 9.21 -6.77
C GLU A 52 -17.88 10.57 -6.09
N ASP A 53 -18.71 10.94 -5.10
CA ASP A 53 -18.51 12.18 -4.33
C ASP A 53 -17.12 12.22 -3.68
N CYS A 54 -16.71 11.11 -3.05
CA CYS A 54 -15.44 11.07 -2.36
C CYS A 54 -14.24 11.19 -3.31
N ILE A 55 -14.26 10.51 -4.45
CA ILE A 55 -13.19 10.61 -5.45
C ILE A 55 -13.10 12.03 -6.00
N ASN A 56 -14.23 12.58 -6.45
CA ASN A 56 -14.26 13.90 -7.09
C ASN A 56 -13.87 15.01 -6.12
N ASN A 57 -14.27 14.89 -4.84
CA ASN A 57 -14.02 15.91 -3.82
C ASN A 57 -12.80 15.63 -2.94
N GLY A 58 -12.01 14.60 -3.23
CA GLY A 58 -10.77 14.28 -2.50
C GLY A 58 -10.99 13.85 -1.05
N LYS A 59 -12.18 13.31 -0.74
CA LYS A 59 -12.52 12.80 0.60
C LYS A 59 -12.13 11.32 0.71
N ILE A 60 -12.05 10.84 1.94
CA ILE A 60 -11.87 9.41 2.22
C ILE A 60 -13.22 8.70 2.10
N VAL A 61 -13.27 7.68 1.24
CA VAL A 61 -14.43 6.77 1.16
C VAL A 61 -14.55 6.01 2.48
N PRO A 62 -15.78 5.80 3.01
CA PRO A 62 -15.99 4.98 4.20
C PRO A 62 -15.22 3.65 4.16
N VAL A 63 -14.58 3.31 5.28
CA VAL A 63 -13.64 2.19 5.35
C VAL A 63 -14.27 0.87 4.94
N GLN A 64 -15.53 0.63 5.32
CA GLN A 64 -16.25 -0.61 5.03
C GLN A 64 -16.39 -0.83 3.51
N ILE A 65 -16.70 0.22 2.76
CA ILE A 65 -16.83 0.18 1.29
C ILE A 65 -15.46 -0.12 0.66
N THR A 66 -14.40 0.57 1.12
CA THR A 66 -13.05 0.37 0.57
C THR A 66 -12.56 -1.06 0.84
N LEU A 67 -12.77 -1.58 2.06
CA LEU A 67 -12.39 -2.94 2.43
C LEU A 67 -13.21 -3.99 1.68
N GLU A 68 -14.52 -3.77 1.49
CA GLU A 68 -15.38 -4.67 0.68
C GLU A 68 -14.82 -4.81 -0.74
N LEU A 69 -14.54 -3.69 -1.41
CA LEU A 69 -14.03 -3.69 -2.79
C LEU A 69 -12.61 -4.28 -2.89
N MET A 70 -11.73 -3.97 -1.94
CA MET A 70 -10.39 -4.55 -1.89
C MET A 70 -10.44 -6.07 -1.66
N LYS A 71 -11.30 -6.53 -0.74
CA LYS A 71 -11.50 -7.96 -0.46
C LYS A 71 -11.98 -8.70 -1.69
N ILE A 72 -13.01 -8.19 -2.38
CA ILE A 72 -13.49 -8.76 -3.64
C ILE A 72 -12.36 -8.84 -4.68
N LYS A 73 -11.53 -7.80 -4.80
CA LYS A 73 -10.39 -7.82 -5.72
C LYS A 73 -9.38 -8.91 -5.35
N MET A 74 -9.01 -9.01 -4.07
CA MET A 74 -8.07 -10.02 -3.58
C MET A 74 -8.60 -11.44 -3.81
N GLU A 75 -9.87 -11.71 -3.48
CA GLU A 75 -10.51 -13.01 -3.68
C GLU A 75 -10.52 -13.42 -5.16
N ASN A 76 -10.84 -12.48 -6.05
CA ASN A 76 -10.82 -12.72 -7.49
C ASN A 76 -9.41 -13.07 -8.01
N GLU A 77 -8.37 -12.38 -7.54
CA GLU A 77 -6.99 -12.67 -7.94
C GLU A 77 -6.50 -14.02 -7.39
N ILE A 78 -6.90 -14.38 -6.16
CA ILE A 78 -6.66 -15.71 -5.59
C ILE A 78 -7.33 -16.78 -6.46
N GLU A 79 -8.60 -16.60 -6.81
CA GLU A 79 -9.35 -17.58 -7.59
C GLU A 79 -8.79 -17.76 -9.01
N LYS A 80 -8.34 -16.67 -9.66
CA LYS A 80 -7.63 -16.74 -10.94
C LYS A 80 -6.36 -17.58 -10.84
N ARG A 81 -5.54 -17.35 -9.82
CA ARG A 81 -4.30 -18.11 -9.60
C ARG A 81 -4.58 -19.59 -9.33
N LYS A 82 -5.59 -19.90 -8.50
CA LYS A 82 -6.03 -21.29 -8.28
C LYS A 82 -6.43 -22.02 -9.57
N LYS A 83 -7.07 -21.32 -10.51
CA LYS A 83 -7.43 -21.90 -11.82
C LYS A 83 -6.19 -22.16 -12.68
N GLN A 84 -5.25 -21.21 -12.72
CA GLN A 84 -3.97 -21.37 -13.42
C GLN A 84 -3.14 -22.53 -12.86
N GLU A 85 -3.04 -22.62 -11.53
CA GLU A 85 -2.37 -23.73 -10.83
C GLU A 85 -2.97 -25.08 -11.25
N LYS A 86 -4.30 -25.22 -11.22
CA LYS A 86 -4.99 -26.46 -11.64
C LYS A 86 -4.77 -26.81 -13.11
N GLU A 87 -4.73 -25.81 -13.99
CA GLU A 87 -4.45 -26.02 -15.42
C GLU A 87 -3.00 -26.44 -15.68
N GLU A 88 -2.05 -25.96 -14.87
CA GLU A 88 -0.64 -26.36 -14.92
C GLU A 88 -0.43 -27.76 -14.33
N GLU A 89 -1.04 -28.08 -13.20
CA GLU A 89 -1.01 -29.42 -12.58
C GLU A 89 -1.61 -30.47 -13.53
N ALA A 90 -2.71 -30.15 -14.22
CA ALA A 90 -3.32 -31.02 -15.23
C ALA A 90 -2.42 -31.28 -16.45
N LYS A 91 -1.47 -30.37 -16.73
CA LYS A 91 -0.49 -30.50 -17.83
C LYS A 91 0.80 -31.20 -17.41
N THR A 92 1.17 -31.14 -16.13
CA THR A 92 2.49 -31.59 -15.62
C THR A 92 2.43 -32.84 -14.74
N GLY A 93 1.26 -33.21 -14.21
CA GLY A 93 1.04 -34.47 -13.49
C GLY A 93 1.57 -34.53 -12.06
N GLU A 94 2.11 -33.43 -11.51
CA GLU A 94 2.56 -33.35 -10.11
C GLU A 94 1.59 -32.53 -9.25
N ALA A 95 1.08 -33.14 -8.19
CA ALA A 95 0.17 -32.49 -7.24
C ALA A 95 0.95 -31.72 -6.16
N THR A 96 0.60 -30.45 -5.90
CA THR A 96 1.15 -29.71 -4.77
C THR A 96 0.32 -29.90 -3.49
N ASN A 97 0.97 -30.34 -2.41
CA ASN A 97 0.34 -30.56 -1.11
C ASN A 97 -0.02 -29.21 -0.43
N PRO A 98 -1.23 -29.05 0.14
CA PRO A 98 -1.55 -27.89 0.97
C PRO A 98 -0.83 -27.99 2.33
N GLN A 99 -0.04 -26.97 2.69
CA GLN A 99 0.52 -26.82 4.03
C GLN A 99 -0.42 -26.02 4.94
N GLU A 100 -0.57 -26.48 6.18
CA GLU A 100 -1.31 -25.83 7.26
C GLU A 100 -0.70 -24.46 7.62
N GLN A 101 -1.57 -23.47 7.84
CA GLN A 101 -1.20 -22.12 8.27
C GLN A 101 -1.24 -22.04 9.80
N ALA A 102 -0.10 -21.71 10.41
CA ALA A 102 -0.06 -21.29 11.81
C ALA A 102 -0.52 -19.83 11.91
N GLU A 103 -1.53 -19.55 12.75
CA GLU A 103 -1.98 -18.20 13.04
C GLU A 103 -0.91 -17.45 13.86
N LYS A 104 -0.32 -16.41 13.27
CA LYS A 104 0.49 -15.42 14.01
C LYS A 104 -0.10 -14.04 13.78
N LYS A 105 -0.26 -13.27 14.86
CA LYS A 105 -0.74 -11.88 14.80
C LYS A 105 0.30 -10.99 14.12
N SER A 106 -0.16 -10.13 13.21
CA SER A 106 0.70 -9.24 12.41
C SER A 106 1.38 -8.12 13.23
N PHE A 107 0.83 -7.78 14.39
CA PHE A 107 1.29 -6.69 15.26
C PHE A 107 1.19 -7.14 16.72
N SER A 108 2.17 -6.78 17.56
CA SER A 108 2.07 -6.97 19.01
C SER A 108 1.49 -5.71 19.61
N PHE A 109 0.25 -5.77 20.08
CA PHE A 109 -0.42 -4.61 20.68
C PHE A 109 -0.12 -4.48 22.17
N ASP A 110 1.09 -4.84 22.59
CA ASP A 110 1.53 -4.60 23.96
C ASP A 110 1.59 -3.08 24.18
N VAL A 111 0.50 -2.59 24.76
CA VAL A 111 0.25 -1.20 25.15
C VAL A 111 0.04 -0.25 23.97
N PHE A 112 -1.17 -0.29 23.38
CA PHE A 112 -1.82 0.93 22.87
C PHE A 112 -2.08 1.87 24.04
N ASP A 113 -1.03 2.48 24.55
CA ASP A 113 -1.16 3.57 25.49
C ASP A 113 -1.78 4.75 24.73
N ASP A 114 -2.71 5.45 25.36
CA ASP A 114 -3.32 6.66 24.82
C ASP A 114 -2.26 7.76 24.49
N THR A 115 -1.00 7.53 24.86
CA THR A 115 0.17 8.36 24.55
C THR A 115 0.64 8.32 23.08
N ILE A 116 0.28 7.30 22.26
CA ILE A 116 0.58 7.33 20.80
C ILE A 116 -0.19 8.47 20.10
N LYS A 117 -1.31 8.94 20.67
CA LYS A 117 -2.03 10.13 20.18
C LYS A 117 -1.25 11.43 20.33
N LEU A 118 -0.08 11.45 20.98
CA LEU A 118 0.63 12.69 21.33
C LEU A 118 2.15 12.66 21.06
N LYS A 119 2.60 11.85 20.11
CA LYS A 119 3.91 12.08 19.49
C LYS A 119 3.75 12.26 17.99
N ASN A 120 3.44 13.50 17.61
CA ASN A 120 4.02 14.08 16.41
C ASN A 120 5.55 14.12 16.63
N ASP A 121 6.19 12.95 16.69
CA ASP A 121 7.64 12.89 16.67
C ASP A 121 8.07 13.60 15.40
N ASN A 122 8.92 14.60 15.62
CA ASN A 122 9.17 15.71 14.73
C ASN A 122 9.43 15.18 13.30
N LEU A 123 8.67 15.64 12.30
CA LEU A 123 8.87 15.23 10.90
C LEU A 123 10.35 15.40 10.49
N ASP A 124 11.03 16.37 11.08
CA ASP A 124 12.46 16.64 10.94
C ASP A 124 13.36 15.44 11.29
N HIS A 125 13.01 14.65 12.32
CA HIS A 125 13.73 13.43 12.66
C HIS A 125 13.63 12.38 11.54
N TYR A 126 12.47 12.29 10.89
CA TYR A 126 12.29 11.41 9.73
C TYR A 126 12.96 11.96 8.47
N HIS A 127 13.00 13.30 8.30
CA HIS A 127 13.76 13.94 7.21
C HIS A 127 15.26 13.64 7.29
N GLU A 128 15.84 13.53 8.48
CA GLU A 128 17.23 13.09 8.65
C GLU A 128 17.41 11.62 8.24
N LYS A 129 16.49 10.73 8.64
CA LYS A 129 16.49 9.32 8.20
C LYS A 129 16.30 9.17 6.69
N LEU A 130 15.60 10.09 6.04
CA LEU A 130 15.37 10.12 4.60
C LEU A 130 16.59 10.53 3.77
N ARG A 131 17.49 11.29 4.39
CA ARG A 131 18.75 11.73 3.80
C ARG A 131 19.83 10.69 4.08
N TYR A 132 19.63 9.47 3.55
CA TYR A 132 20.78 8.58 3.42
C TYR A 132 21.81 9.32 2.55
N GLN A 133 22.96 9.70 3.11
CA GLN A 133 24.04 10.34 2.35
C GLN A 133 24.61 9.38 1.28
N ASN A 134 24.42 8.06 1.49
CA ASN A 134 24.83 6.97 0.61
C ASN A 134 23.61 6.12 0.17
N GLY A 135 23.82 5.05 -0.62
CA GLY A 135 22.74 4.18 -1.11
C GLY A 135 22.00 3.41 0.00
N ILE A 136 20.77 2.96 -0.26
CA ILE A 136 19.90 2.30 0.74
C ILE A 136 20.57 1.10 1.45
N HIS A 137 21.48 0.42 0.76
CA HIS A 137 22.20 -0.76 1.23
C HIS A 137 23.21 -0.48 2.35
N GLU A 138 23.61 0.79 2.51
CA GLU A 138 24.54 1.20 3.57
C GLU A 138 23.82 1.67 4.83
N ASN A 139 22.49 1.82 4.78
CA ASN A 139 21.72 2.26 5.93
C ASN A 139 21.56 1.13 6.96
N LYS A 140 22.17 1.32 8.14
CA LYS A 140 22.15 0.33 9.24
C LYS A 140 20.74 -0.01 9.72
N GLU A 141 19.86 0.97 9.84
CA GLU A 141 18.47 0.78 10.28
C GLU A 141 17.68 -0.05 9.25
N VAL A 142 17.83 0.24 7.96
CA VAL A 142 17.22 -0.56 6.88
C VAL A 142 17.72 -2.00 6.94
N VAL A 143 19.04 -2.20 7.07
CA VAL A 143 19.63 -3.55 7.16
C VAL A 143 19.11 -4.32 8.39
N GLU A 144 18.94 -3.66 9.54
CA GLU A 144 18.38 -4.27 10.74
C GLU A 144 16.90 -4.64 10.57
N ILE A 145 16.10 -3.75 9.98
CA ILE A 145 14.69 -4.02 9.66
C ILE A 145 14.56 -5.21 8.72
N LEU A 146 15.38 -5.28 7.66
CA LEU A 146 15.39 -6.39 6.72
C LEU A 146 15.77 -7.71 7.40
N LYS A 147 16.80 -7.70 8.26
CA LYS A 147 17.20 -8.89 9.03
C LYS A 147 16.08 -9.40 9.95
N LYS A 148 15.32 -8.50 10.59
CA LYS A 148 14.23 -8.85 11.51
C LYS A 148 12.97 -9.32 10.79
N ASN A 149 12.73 -8.85 9.56
CA ASN A 149 11.50 -9.11 8.79
C ASN A 149 11.75 -9.98 7.57
N LYS A 150 12.71 -10.92 7.67
CA LYS A 150 12.94 -11.87 6.58
C LYS A 150 11.67 -12.66 6.25
N PHE A 151 11.50 -13.04 4.98
CA PHE A 151 10.44 -13.93 4.51
C PHE A 151 10.66 -15.36 4.99
N GLU A 152 10.63 -15.57 6.29
CA GLU A 152 10.63 -16.90 6.90
C GLU A 152 9.30 -17.63 6.63
N GLN A 153 8.24 -16.87 6.30
CA GLN A 153 6.90 -17.39 6.04
C GLN A 153 6.70 -17.66 4.55
N LYS A 154 6.32 -18.90 4.22
CA LYS A 154 5.82 -19.27 2.88
C LYS A 154 4.34 -18.89 2.78
N ALA A 155 4.05 -17.63 2.43
CA ALA A 155 2.71 -17.24 2.04
C ALA A 155 2.40 -17.74 0.62
N LYS A 156 1.29 -18.48 0.46
CA LYS A 156 0.83 -18.96 -0.86
C LYS A 156 0.52 -17.80 -1.82
N TYR A 157 -0.07 -16.73 -1.30
CA TYR A 157 -0.39 -15.53 -2.06
C TYR A 157 0.24 -14.32 -1.39
N LYS A 158 0.96 -13.51 -2.17
CA LYS A 158 1.64 -12.30 -1.70
C LYS A 158 0.98 -11.09 -2.33
N PHE A 159 0.70 -10.06 -1.52
CA PHE A 159 0.00 -8.86 -1.96
C PHE A 159 0.83 -7.62 -1.66
N ILE A 160 0.80 -6.66 -2.57
CA ILE A 160 1.28 -5.30 -2.32
C ILE A 160 0.07 -4.37 -2.28
N ILE A 161 -0.23 -3.85 -1.10
CA ILE A 161 -1.35 -2.93 -0.88
C ILE A 161 -0.87 -1.50 -1.13
N ASP A 162 -1.53 -0.80 -2.07
CA ASP A 162 -1.26 0.59 -2.44
C ASP A 162 -2.42 1.51 -2.04
N GLY A 163 -2.07 2.63 -1.41
CA GLY A 163 -3.02 3.70 -1.13
C GLY A 163 -4.02 3.37 -0.03
N PHE A 164 -3.70 2.40 0.83
CA PHE A 164 -4.46 2.04 2.02
C PHE A 164 -3.50 1.45 3.08
N PRO A 165 -3.70 1.73 4.38
CA PRO A 165 -4.67 2.66 4.97
C PRO A 165 -4.29 4.14 4.78
N ARG A 166 -5.29 5.04 4.83
CA ARG A 166 -5.08 6.50 4.66
C ARG A 166 -5.27 7.32 5.93
N ASN A 167 -5.96 6.76 6.92
CA ASN A 167 -6.20 7.31 8.24
C ASN A 167 -6.31 6.17 9.27
N TYR A 168 -6.47 6.52 10.55
CA TYR A 168 -6.57 5.53 11.61
C TYR A 168 -7.79 4.61 11.45
N ASP A 169 -8.97 5.13 11.08
CA ASP A 169 -10.17 4.32 10.86
C ASP A 169 -9.96 3.25 9.78
N ASN A 170 -9.20 3.58 8.73
CA ASN A 170 -8.79 2.60 7.71
C ASN A 170 -7.88 1.52 8.29
N PHE A 171 -6.91 1.91 9.13
CA PHE A 171 -5.99 0.98 9.78
C PHE A 171 -6.74 0.06 10.75
N ASP A 172 -7.60 0.60 11.60
CA ASP A 172 -8.42 -0.16 12.54
C ASP A 172 -9.38 -1.12 11.82
N GLY A 173 -10.06 -0.63 10.78
CA GLY A 173 -10.90 -1.47 9.93
C GLY A 173 -10.13 -2.61 9.26
N TRP A 174 -8.90 -2.36 8.79
CA TRP A 174 -8.03 -3.42 8.26
C TRP A 174 -7.75 -4.49 9.31
N MET A 175 -7.36 -4.06 10.51
CA MET A 175 -7.01 -5.00 11.58
C MET A 175 -8.20 -5.85 12.00
N SER A 176 -9.40 -5.26 12.04
CA SER A 176 -10.64 -5.97 12.35
C SER A 176 -11.04 -6.99 11.28
N VAL A 177 -10.94 -6.64 9.99
CA VAL A 177 -11.45 -7.46 8.89
C VAL A 177 -10.41 -8.40 8.30
N ILE A 178 -9.19 -7.92 8.10
CA ILE A 178 -8.11 -8.61 7.36
C ILE A 178 -6.98 -9.06 8.30
N GLY A 179 -6.83 -8.43 9.47
CA GLY A 179 -5.71 -8.66 10.39
C GLY A 179 -5.53 -10.10 10.87
N ASN A 180 -6.60 -10.91 10.86
CA ASN A 180 -6.55 -12.33 11.22
C ASN A 180 -6.19 -13.25 10.03
N TYR A 181 -6.31 -12.76 8.79
CA TYR A 181 -6.10 -13.55 7.57
C TYR A 181 -4.79 -13.23 6.85
N ALA A 182 -4.19 -12.08 7.14
CA ALA A 182 -2.99 -11.62 6.45
C ALA A 182 -1.92 -11.15 7.43
N TYR A 183 -0.69 -11.60 7.20
CA TYR A 183 0.48 -11.10 7.90
C TYR A 183 1.10 -9.94 7.11
N VAL A 184 1.17 -8.75 7.73
CA VAL A 184 1.81 -7.58 7.14
C VAL A 184 3.31 -7.64 7.46
N HIS A 185 4.11 -7.90 6.42
CA HIS A 185 5.56 -8.01 6.55
C HIS A 185 6.24 -6.66 6.71
N LEU A 186 5.92 -5.69 5.84
CA LEU A 186 6.62 -4.42 5.77
C LEU A 186 5.73 -3.33 5.17
N CYS A 187 5.92 -2.10 5.63
CA CYS A 187 5.42 -0.87 5.04
C CYS A 187 6.58 -0.10 4.40
N LEU A 188 6.58 -0.03 3.07
CA LEU A 188 7.41 0.89 2.33
C LEU A 188 6.72 2.26 2.22
N PHE A 189 7.38 3.30 2.72
CA PHE A 189 6.93 4.67 2.67
C PHE A 189 7.73 5.45 1.60
N LEU A 190 7.05 5.90 0.55
CA LEU A 190 7.65 6.70 -0.52
C LEU A 190 7.53 8.17 -0.17
N TYR A 191 8.62 8.72 0.33
CA TYR A 191 8.76 10.15 0.61
C TYR A 191 9.06 10.91 -0.67
N CYS A 192 8.31 11.97 -0.91
CA CYS A 192 8.47 12.84 -2.07
C CYS A 192 8.12 14.25 -1.61
N ASP A 193 8.82 15.25 -2.14
CA ASP A 193 8.56 16.64 -1.78
C ASP A 193 7.21 17.08 -2.37
N GLU A 194 6.49 17.95 -1.66
CA GLU A 194 5.14 18.38 -2.03
C GLU A 194 5.10 19.03 -3.42
N ASP A 195 6.05 19.90 -3.73
CA ASP A 195 6.17 20.53 -5.06
C ASP A 195 6.36 19.50 -6.18
N THR A 196 7.18 18.48 -5.93
CA THR A 196 7.38 17.37 -6.89
C THR A 196 6.09 16.57 -7.06
N MET A 197 5.38 16.29 -5.97
CA MET A 197 4.10 15.59 -5.97
C MET A 197 3.02 16.36 -6.74
N ILE A 198 2.91 17.67 -6.52
CA ILE A 198 1.98 18.56 -7.24
C ILE A 198 2.26 18.51 -8.74
N LYS A 199 3.52 18.74 -9.14
CA LYS A 199 3.94 18.71 -10.56
C LYS A 199 3.58 17.36 -11.22
N ARG A 200 3.87 16.25 -10.54
CA ARG A 200 3.57 14.89 -11.04
C ARG A 200 2.07 14.64 -11.17
N CYS A 201 1.27 15.05 -10.19
CA CYS A 201 -0.18 14.90 -10.25
C CYS A 201 -0.80 15.74 -11.36
N MET A 202 -0.40 17.00 -11.52
CA MET A 202 -0.91 17.86 -12.59
C MET A 202 -0.59 17.31 -13.97
N ASN A 203 0.65 16.87 -14.18
CA ASN A 203 1.04 16.25 -15.44
C ASN A 203 0.19 15.01 -15.75
N ARG A 204 -0.10 14.18 -14.74
CA ARG A 204 -0.97 13.01 -14.90
C ARG A 204 -2.43 13.38 -15.21
N GLY A 205 -2.97 14.42 -14.59
CA GLY A 205 -4.31 14.94 -14.92
C GLY A 205 -4.40 15.33 -16.39
N LEU A 206 -3.39 16.07 -16.87
CA LEU A 206 -3.31 16.55 -18.26
C LEU A 206 -3.08 15.43 -19.29
N MET A 207 -2.15 14.50 -19.01
CA MET A 207 -1.71 13.50 -19.99
C MET A 207 -2.51 12.19 -19.96
N CYS A 208 -3.04 11.80 -18.79
CA CYS A 208 -3.70 10.51 -18.60
C CYS A 208 -5.21 10.63 -18.34
N GLY A 209 -5.77 11.85 -18.38
CA GLY A 209 -7.21 12.09 -18.18
C GLY A 209 -7.70 11.78 -16.78
N ARG A 210 -6.83 11.84 -15.76
CA ARG A 210 -7.23 11.56 -14.38
C ARG A 210 -7.99 12.75 -13.81
N VAL A 211 -9.32 12.69 -13.88
CA VAL A 211 -10.24 13.82 -13.60
C VAL A 211 -10.15 14.38 -12.17
N ASP A 212 -9.72 13.58 -11.20
CA ASP A 212 -9.56 13.95 -9.79
C ASP A 212 -8.17 14.56 -9.46
N ASP A 213 -7.28 14.74 -10.44
CA ASP A 213 -6.01 15.45 -10.24
C ASP A 213 -6.14 16.95 -10.57
N ASN A 214 -6.81 17.70 -9.69
CA ASN A 214 -6.91 19.17 -9.71
C ASN A 214 -6.45 19.78 -8.36
N MET A 215 -6.19 21.09 -8.31
CA MET A 215 -5.60 21.73 -7.11
C MET A 215 -6.46 21.57 -5.85
N ASP A 216 -7.79 21.67 -5.98
CA ASP A 216 -8.70 21.61 -4.84
C ASP A 216 -8.76 20.21 -4.24
N THR A 217 -8.84 19.19 -5.10
CA THR A 217 -8.79 17.78 -4.70
C THR A 217 -7.41 17.40 -4.16
N LEU A 218 -6.33 17.89 -4.76
CA LEU A 218 -4.96 17.61 -4.32
C LEU A 218 -4.66 18.19 -2.94
N ARG A 219 -5.07 19.43 -2.65
CA ARG A 219 -4.90 20.05 -1.32
C ARG A 219 -5.49 19.18 -0.21
N LYS A 220 -6.74 18.72 -0.38
CA LYS A 220 -7.40 17.80 0.58
C LYS A 220 -6.67 16.47 0.71
N ARG A 221 -6.15 15.92 -0.40
CA ARG A 221 -5.36 14.68 -0.39
C ARG A 221 -4.02 14.84 0.32
N PHE A 222 -3.35 16.00 0.21
CA PHE A 222 -2.14 16.30 0.98
C PHE A 222 -2.44 16.49 2.46
N GLU A 223 -3.50 17.21 2.80
CA GLU A 223 -3.92 17.38 4.20
C GLU A 223 -4.24 16.02 4.84
N THR A 224 -5.00 15.18 4.15
CA THR A 224 -5.29 13.81 4.60
C THR A 224 -4.02 12.99 4.75
N HIS A 225 -3.06 13.13 3.82
CA HIS A 225 -1.78 12.44 3.92
C HIS A 225 -1.01 12.87 5.18
N LYS A 226 -0.89 14.17 5.40
CA LYS A 226 -0.15 14.74 6.54
C LYS A 226 -0.79 14.39 7.87
N ASN A 227 -2.11 14.53 7.99
CA ASN A 227 -2.82 14.41 9.26
C ASN A 227 -3.29 12.98 9.55
N GLY A 228 -3.62 12.20 8.51
CA GLY A 228 -4.17 10.85 8.64
C GLY A 228 -3.15 9.73 8.46
N CYS A 229 -2.25 9.85 7.48
CA CYS A 229 -1.32 8.77 7.12
C CYS A 229 -0.07 8.75 8.00
N MET A 230 0.44 9.92 8.42
CA MET A 230 1.64 10.02 9.27
C MET A 230 1.52 9.26 10.61
N PRO A 231 0.42 9.36 11.37
CA PRO A 231 0.26 8.56 12.59
C PRO A 231 0.36 7.04 12.36
N ILE A 232 -0.09 6.56 11.20
CA ILE A 232 0.00 5.14 10.85
C ILE A 232 1.45 4.74 10.59
N ILE A 233 2.22 5.60 9.94
CA ILE A 233 3.64 5.35 9.68
C ILE A 233 4.41 5.17 11.01
N ASN A 234 4.07 5.97 12.03
CA ASN A 234 4.64 5.82 13.37
C ASN A 234 4.35 4.44 13.98
N ILE A 235 3.16 3.88 13.77
CA ILE A 235 2.84 2.50 14.21
C ILE A 235 3.79 1.50 13.55
N PHE A 236 3.99 1.58 12.23
CA PHE A 236 4.91 0.68 11.53
C PHE A 236 6.37 0.86 11.95
N LEU A 237 6.79 2.08 12.28
CA LEU A 237 8.14 2.36 12.75
C LEU A 237 8.43 1.74 14.10
N ASN A 238 7.52 1.90 15.06
CA ASN A 238 7.64 1.32 16.41
C ASN A 238 7.75 -0.21 16.34
N GLU A 239 7.08 -0.81 15.37
CA GLU A 239 7.09 -2.26 15.13
C GLU A 239 8.32 -2.74 14.34
N ASN A 240 9.24 -1.84 13.95
CA ASN A 240 10.36 -2.10 13.04
C ASN A 240 9.91 -2.70 11.71
N LYS A 241 8.79 -2.21 11.17
CA LYS A 241 8.16 -2.66 9.92
C LYS A 241 8.04 -1.54 8.90
N CYS A 242 8.77 -0.43 9.04
CA CYS A 242 8.73 0.66 8.06
C CYS A 242 10.09 0.96 7.44
N ILE A 243 10.18 0.98 6.11
CA ILE A 243 11.36 1.47 5.38
C ILE A 243 10.97 2.68 4.55
N PHE A 244 11.73 3.77 4.70
CA PHE A 244 11.56 5.00 3.96
C PHE A 244 12.37 4.94 2.66
N ILE A 245 11.72 5.25 1.54
CA ILE A 245 12.29 5.29 0.20
C ILE A 245 12.22 6.73 -0.32
N ASN A 246 13.37 7.28 -0.76
CA ASN A 246 13.42 8.61 -1.36
C ASN A 246 12.88 8.59 -2.79
N ALA A 247 11.63 9.01 -2.96
CA ALA A 247 10.91 9.07 -4.22
C ALA A 247 11.05 10.41 -4.97
N ASN A 248 11.93 11.31 -4.52
CA ASN A 248 12.33 12.49 -5.30
C ASN A 248 13.27 12.12 -6.47
N LYS A 249 13.93 10.96 -6.40
CA LYS A 249 14.77 10.40 -7.46
C LYS A 249 13.95 10.00 -8.71
N ASN A 250 14.64 9.62 -9.79
CA ASN A 250 13.98 9.11 -10.98
C ASN A 250 13.40 7.69 -10.76
N ILE A 251 12.56 7.21 -11.69
CA ILE A 251 11.84 5.92 -11.54
C ILE A 251 12.81 4.75 -11.30
N GLU A 252 13.91 4.69 -12.03
CA GLU A 252 14.89 3.60 -11.98
C GLU A 252 15.67 3.63 -10.67
N GLU A 253 16.09 4.80 -10.21
CA GLU A 253 16.79 4.93 -8.92
C GLU A 253 15.90 4.53 -7.74
N VAL A 254 14.63 4.96 -7.75
CA VAL A 254 13.64 4.53 -6.74
C VAL A 254 13.42 3.02 -6.81
N TRP A 255 13.35 2.48 -8.03
CA TRP A 255 13.19 1.05 -8.25
C TRP A 255 14.38 0.25 -7.72
N ASN A 256 15.61 0.71 -7.93
CA ASN A 256 16.81 0.06 -7.41
C ASN A 256 16.78 -0.03 -5.87
N ASP A 257 16.34 1.04 -5.20
CA ASP A 257 16.19 1.03 -3.75
C ASP A 257 15.13 0.01 -3.29
N ILE A 258 13.97 -0.05 -3.97
CA ILE A 258 12.90 -1.01 -3.68
C ILE A 258 13.33 -2.44 -3.99
N GLN A 259 13.99 -2.67 -5.13
CA GLN A 259 14.48 -3.98 -5.54
C GLN A 259 15.49 -4.51 -4.53
N TYR A 260 16.35 -3.66 -3.97
CA TYR A 260 17.24 -4.03 -2.88
C TYR A 260 16.46 -4.55 -1.67
N VAL A 261 15.42 -3.84 -1.22
CA VAL A 261 14.57 -4.29 -0.11
C VAL A 261 14.01 -5.69 -0.40
N PHE A 262 13.32 -5.87 -1.53
CA PHE A 262 12.64 -7.14 -1.84
C PHE A 262 13.60 -8.32 -2.07
N THR A 263 14.85 -8.06 -2.50
CA THR A 263 15.86 -9.12 -2.68
C THR A 263 16.53 -9.54 -1.37
N ASN A 264 16.45 -8.68 -0.34
CA ASN A 264 17.08 -8.91 0.98
C ASN A 264 16.07 -9.13 2.11
N MET A 265 14.77 -9.19 1.77
CA MET A 265 13.71 -9.73 2.62
C MET A 265 13.68 -11.24 2.53
#